data_AF-A0A8T4N3U5-F1
#
_entry.id   AF-A0A8T4N3U5-F1
#
_cell.length_a   1.000
_cell.length_b   1.000
_cell.length_c   1.000
_cell.angle_alpha   90.00
_cell.angle_beta   90.00
_cell.angle_gamma   90.00
#
_symmetry.space_group_name_H-M   'P 1'
#
loop_
_entity.id
_entity.type
_entity.pdbx_description
1 polymer ?
#
loop_
_entity_poly.entity_id
_entity_poly.type
_entity_poly.pdbx_seq_one_letter_code
_entity_poly.pdbx_strand_id
1 'polypeptide(L)'
;MGILEQVEQMKNQGIPDEQIISIMQQQGITPAQINDALSQTQVKSAIAGPEMEDMQQSIMQQGPYAQSTQELGEEGIPEPGAEYGNAENETYPADSSGYEYYTPQAAGVSTDTMIEVAEQVFTEKISSINKKVEDASEFKTIADTKIEHMEKRLVKLESVIDRINAALLDKISTYGEELSPLKKEMEMVQDSFSKLINPLADKAEKRHAHKKSGHRKSRKSGHAKKTTIKARKK
;
A
#
# COMPACT_ATOMS: atom_id res chain seq x y z
N MET A 1 -35.51 -9.45 -5.60
CA MET A 1 -34.28 -8.66 -5.45
C MET A 1 -33.12 -9.62 -5.41
N GLY A 2 -31.99 -9.29 -6.01
CA GLY A 2 -30.79 -10.13 -5.93
C GLY A 2 -30.16 -10.06 -4.54
N ILE A 3 -29.39 -11.08 -4.15
CA ILE A 3 -28.66 -11.13 -2.87
C ILE A 3 -27.72 -9.93 -2.74
N LEU A 4 -27.00 -9.60 -3.83
CA LEU A 4 -26.09 -8.46 -3.90
C LEU A 4 -26.78 -7.13 -3.59
N GLU A 5 -27.94 -6.91 -4.20
CA GLU A 5 -28.71 -5.66 -4.07
C GLU A 5 -29.25 -5.49 -2.64
N GLN A 6 -29.62 -6.60 -2.01
CA GLN A 6 -30.11 -6.61 -0.65
C GLN A 6 -28.98 -6.36 0.37
N VAL A 7 -27.78 -6.91 0.13
CA VAL A 7 -26.57 -6.61 0.92
C VAL A 7 -26.17 -5.13 0.77
N GLU A 8 -26.19 -4.60 -0.45
CA GLU A 8 -25.92 -3.18 -0.73
C GLU A 8 -26.92 -2.26 -0.01
N GLN A 9 -28.20 -2.61 -0.03
CA GLN A 9 -29.24 -1.86 0.69
C GLN A 9 -29.00 -1.86 2.21
N MET A 10 -28.70 -3.01 2.82
CA MET A 10 -28.43 -3.10 4.26
C MET A 10 -27.17 -2.32 4.66
N LYS A 11 -26.13 -2.37 3.81
CA LYS A 11 -24.90 -1.61 4.02
C LYS A 11 -25.14 -0.10 3.96
N ASN A 12 -25.97 0.35 3.01
CA ASN A 12 -26.38 1.75 2.90
C ASN A 12 -27.26 2.22 4.07
N GLN A 13 -27.90 1.29 4.79
CA GLN A 13 -28.63 1.56 6.04
C GLN A 13 -27.71 1.61 7.27
N GLY A 14 -26.40 1.38 7.11
CA GLY A 14 -25.43 1.37 8.21
C GLY A 14 -25.47 0.11 9.08
N ILE A 15 -26.07 -0.97 8.57
CA ILE A 15 -26.10 -2.27 9.27
C ILE A 15 -24.70 -2.89 9.21
N PRO A 16 -24.12 -3.35 10.33
CA PRO A 16 -22.79 -3.98 10.33
C PRO A 16 -22.83 -5.35 9.66
N ASP A 17 -21.72 -5.73 9.00
CA ASP A 17 -21.61 -6.96 8.20
C ASP A 17 -22.03 -8.23 8.96
N GLU A 18 -21.75 -8.33 10.27
CA GLU A 18 -22.19 -9.47 11.11
C GLU A 18 -23.71 -9.61 11.22
N GLN A 19 -24.43 -8.49 11.29
CA GLN A 19 -25.89 -8.47 11.30
C GLN A 19 -26.46 -8.80 9.93
N ILE A 20 -25.81 -8.35 8.85
CA ILE A 20 -26.19 -8.71 7.48
C ILE A 20 -26.11 -10.22 7.28
N ILE A 21 -25.03 -10.85 7.75
CA ILE A 21 -24.86 -12.31 7.69
C ILE A 21 -26.02 -13.03 8.41
N SER A 22 -26.35 -12.58 9.62
CA SER A 22 -27.42 -13.18 10.42
C SER A 22 -28.80 -13.06 9.75
N ILE A 23 -29.12 -11.89 9.19
CA ILE A 23 -30.40 -11.64 8.51
C ILE A 23 -30.50 -12.46 7.21
N MET A 24 -29.41 -12.54 6.43
CA MET A 24 -29.37 -13.30 5.17
C MET A 24 -29.45 -14.81 5.40
N GLN A 25 -28.81 -15.32 6.46
CA GLN A 25 -28.93 -16.73 6.86
C GLN A 25 -30.37 -17.08 7.27
N GLN A 26 -31.06 -16.19 7.99
CA GLN A 26 -32.48 -16.37 8.32
C GLN A 26 -33.38 -16.43 7.08
N GLN A 27 -32.95 -15.81 5.98
CA GLN A 27 -33.63 -15.85 4.69
C GLN A 27 -33.26 -17.09 3.85
N GLY A 28 -32.48 -18.01 4.41
CA GLY A 28 -32.08 -19.26 3.77
C GLY A 28 -30.94 -19.11 2.76
N ILE A 29 -30.22 -17.98 2.79
CA ILE A 29 -29.09 -17.74 1.89
C ILE A 29 -27.84 -18.40 2.48
N THR A 30 -27.08 -19.09 1.62
CA THR A 30 -25.90 -19.84 2.07
C THR A 30 -24.75 -18.90 2.46
N PRO A 31 -23.90 -19.26 3.46
CA PRO A 31 -22.76 -18.44 3.87
C PRO A 31 -21.81 -18.07 2.73
N ALA A 32 -21.61 -18.97 1.76
CA ALA A 32 -20.79 -18.72 0.59
C ALA A 32 -21.34 -17.58 -0.30
N GLN A 33 -22.65 -17.57 -0.55
CA GLN A 33 -23.31 -16.51 -1.33
C GLN A 33 -23.28 -15.16 -0.62
N ILE A 34 -23.39 -15.16 0.72
CA ILE A 34 -23.32 -13.95 1.53
C ILE A 34 -21.91 -13.34 1.43
N ASN A 35 -20.88 -14.17 1.59
CA ASN A 35 -19.50 -13.70 1.56
C ASN A 35 -19.08 -13.17 0.17
N ASP A 36 -19.55 -13.83 -0.90
CA ASP A 36 -19.37 -13.37 -2.28
C ASP A 36 -20.06 -12.01 -2.51
N ALA A 37 -21.32 -11.87 -2.08
CA ALA A 37 -22.05 -10.60 -2.18
C ALA A 37 -21.41 -9.46 -1.37
N LEU A 38 -20.93 -9.73 -0.16
CA LEU A 38 -20.20 -8.75 0.66
C LEU A 38 -18.90 -8.30 -0.01
N SER A 39 -18.12 -9.26 -0.52
CA SER A 39 -16.87 -8.99 -1.24
C SER A 39 -17.12 -8.14 -2.49
N GLN A 40 -18.12 -8.50 -3.29
CA GLN A 40 -18.52 -7.73 -4.47
C GLN A 40 -18.97 -6.32 -4.12
N THR A 41 -19.72 -6.15 -3.04
CA THR A 41 -20.18 -4.83 -2.58
C THR A 41 -19.00 -3.97 -2.11
N GLN A 42 -18.03 -4.53 -1.39
CA GLN A 42 -16.82 -3.80 -0.97
C GLN A 42 -15.97 -3.37 -2.16
N VAL A 43 -15.80 -4.25 -3.15
CA VAL A 43 -15.09 -3.94 -4.40
C VAL A 43 -15.82 -2.86 -5.19
N LYS A 44 -17.16 -2.94 -5.29
CA LYS A 44 -17.99 -1.92 -5.95
C LYS A 44 -17.86 -0.56 -5.28
N SER A 45 -17.88 -0.51 -3.94
CA SER A 45 -17.64 0.73 -3.18
C SER A 45 -16.23 1.31 -3.40
N ALA A 46 -15.22 0.46 -3.53
CA ALA A 46 -13.83 0.88 -3.75
C ALA A 46 -13.59 1.36 -5.20
N ILE A 47 -14.29 0.79 -6.17
CA ILE A 47 -14.17 1.15 -7.59
C ILE A 47 -14.98 2.40 -7.92
N ALA A 48 -16.15 2.57 -7.30
CA ALA A 48 -16.99 3.77 -7.43
C ALA A 48 -16.41 4.95 -6.65
N GLY A 49 -15.09 5.20 -6.79
CA GLY A 49 -14.31 6.18 -6.05
C GLY A 49 -15.04 7.51 -5.84
N PRO A 50 -14.74 8.22 -4.74
CA PRO A 50 -15.62 9.23 -4.18
C PRO A 50 -15.74 10.45 -5.11
N GLU A 51 -16.91 10.64 -5.72
CA GLU A 51 -17.46 11.97 -5.90
C GLU A 51 -18.30 12.30 -4.67
N MET A 52 -18.02 13.47 -4.07
CA MET A 52 -18.73 14.14 -2.96
C MET A 52 -18.46 13.56 -1.57
N GLU A 53 -17.82 14.30 -0.65
CA GLU A 53 -18.17 15.56 0.04
C GLU A 53 -18.31 15.20 1.51
N ASP A 54 -17.49 15.82 2.36
CA ASP A 54 -17.72 16.04 3.78
C ASP A 54 -18.40 14.91 4.58
N MET A 55 -17.65 13.86 4.93
CA MET A 55 -17.95 13.10 6.15
C MET A 55 -16.69 12.88 6.99
N GLN A 56 -16.61 13.76 8.00
CA GLN A 56 -15.93 13.69 9.29
C GLN A 56 -14.95 12.52 9.49
N GLN A 57 -13.67 12.90 9.54
CA GLN A 57 -12.59 12.13 10.13
C GLN A 57 -12.91 11.80 11.60
N SER A 58 -13.18 10.52 11.89
CA SER A 58 -12.78 9.95 13.17
C SER A 58 -11.50 9.19 12.96
N ILE A 59 -10.42 9.77 13.48
CA ILE A 59 -9.11 9.15 13.66
C ILE A 59 -9.31 7.86 14.45
N MET A 60 -9.07 6.71 13.82
CA MET A 60 -8.89 5.45 14.52
C MET A 60 -7.44 4.99 14.35
N GLN A 61 -6.84 4.83 15.52
CA GLN A 61 -5.45 4.54 15.79
C GLN A 61 -5.05 3.20 15.17
N GLN A 62 -3.98 3.24 14.39
CA GLN A 62 -3.36 2.12 13.70
C GLN A 62 -2.79 1.14 14.74
N GLY A 63 -3.45 -0.01 14.92
CA GLY A 63 -2.93 -1.17 15.63
C GLY A 63 -2.65 -2.31 14.63
N PRO A 64 -1.53 -3.05 14.77
CA PRO A 64 -1.24 -4.20 13.92
C PRO A 64 -2.13 -5.38 14.36
N TYR A 65 -3.18 -5.68 13.59
CA TYR A 65 -3.97 -6.87 13.83
C TYR A 65 -3.26 -8.10 13.27
N ALA A 66 -2.81 -8.94 14.20
CA ALA A 66 -2.50 -10.34 13.99
C ALA A 66 -3.76 -11.08 13.48
N GLN A 67 -3.56 -11.95 12.50
CA GLN A 67 -4.57 -12.89 12.02
C GLN A 67 -4.85 -13.92 13.13
N SER A 68 -6.05 -13.86 13.71
CA SER A 68 -6.58 -14.92 14.56
C SER A 68 -7.15 -16.01 13.66
N THR A 69 -6.37 -17.07 13.42
CA THR A 69 -6.90 -18.32 12.88
C THR A 69 -7.71 -18.99 13.98
N GLN A 70 -8.99 -19.19 13.73
CA GLN A 70 -9.93 -19.79 14.68
C GLN A 70 -9.71 -21.31 14.72
N GLU A 71 -9.30 -21.78 15.90
CA GLU A 71 -9.20 -23.18 16.33
C GLU A 71 -10.50 -23.94 16.03
N LEU A 72 -10.39 -24.97 15.20
CA LEU A 72 -11.30 -26.10 15.20
C LEU A 72 -10.65 -27.17 16.09
N GLY A 73 -11.34 -27.56 17.16
CA GLY A 73 -10.90 -28.65 18.02
C GLY A 73 -10.91 -29.98 17.27
N GLU A 74 -9.90 -30.81 17.54
CA GLU A 74 -9.96 -32.24 17.27
C GLU A 74 -9.22 -33.01 18.37
N GLU A 75 -9.89 -34.08 18.78
CA GLU A 75 -9.56 -35.03 19.83
C GLU A 75 -8.19 -35.69 19.64
N GLY A 76 -7.62 -36.10 20.77
CA GLY A 76 -6.29 -36.68 20.89
C GLY A 76 -6.04 -37.93 20.05
N ILE A 77 -4.82 -38.00 19.52
CA ILE A 77 -4.22 -39.18 18.91
C ILE A 77 -2.92 -39.47 19.68
N PRO A 78 -2.71 -40.70 20.18
CA PRO A 78 -1.51 -41.06 20.91
C PRO A 78 -0.29 -41.23 20.01
N GLU A 79 0.83 -40.81 20.57
CA GLU A 79 2.19 -40.78 20.03
C GLU A 79 2.74 -42.20 19.75
N PRO A 80 3.29 -42.49 18.56
CA PRO A 80 4.22 -43.59 18.38
C PRO A 80 5.64 -43.05 18.21
N GLY A 81 6.50 -43.45 19.15
CA GLY A 81 7.91 -43.13 19.17
C GLY A 81 8.66 -43.65 17.94
N ALA A 82 9.60 -42.82 17.48
CA ALA A 82 10.63 -43.22 16.54
C ALA A 82 11.85 -43.71 17.35
N GLU A 83 12.17 -45.00 17.23
CA GLU A 83 13.47 -45.53 17.64
C GLU A 83 14.12 -46.21 16.44
N TYR A 84 15.18 -45.59 15.94
CA TYR A 84 16.05 -46.14 14.90
C TYR A 84 17.32 -46.67 15.56
N GLY A 85 17.60 -47.96 15.31
CA GLY A 85 18.96 -48.48 15.15
C GLY A 85 19.56 -49.21 16.36
N ASN A 86 19.74 -50.53 16.22
CA ASN A 86 21.05 -51.07 15.86
C ASN A 86 20.96 -52.56 15.53
N ALA A 87 21.75 -52.97 14.54
CA ALA A 87 21.99 -54.36 14.24
C ALA A 87 23.08 -54.87 15.18
N GLU A 88 22.82 -55.95 15.91
CA GLU A 88 23.90 -56.86 16.27
C GLU A 88 23.42 -58.30 16.40
N ASN A 89 24.20 -59.11 15.71
CA ASN A 89 24.17 -60.54 15.51
C ASN A 89 24.40 -61.29 16.83
N GLU A 90 23.48 -62.14 17.28
CA GLU A 90 23.84 -63.26 18.15
C GLU A 90 23.01 -64.51 17.85
N THR A 91 23.75 -65.56 17.53
CA THR A 91 23.36 -66.94 17.27
C THR A 91 23.31 -67.69 18.60
N TYR A 92 22.26 -68.45 18.94
CA TYR A 92 22.27 -69.65 19.82
C TYR A 92 20.84 -70.28 19.82
N PRO A 93 20.61 -71.52 20.29
CA PRO A 93 20.03 -72.59 19.49
C PRO A 93 18.63 -73.00 19.97
N ALA A 94 18.05 -73.91 19.19
CA ALA A 94 16.85 -74.66 19.51
C ALA A 94 16.85 -75.21 20.94
N ASP A 95 15.77 -74.92 21.68
CA ASP A 95 15.22 -75.87 22.64
C ASP A 95 13.69 -75.89 22.55
N SER A 96 13.21 -77.12 22.54
CA SER A 96 11.84 -77.57 22.50
C SER A 96 11.22 -77.37 23.88
N SER A 97 10.12 -76.63 23.99
CA SER A 97 9.24 -76.70 25.15
C SER A 97 7.87 -76.17 24.80
N GLY A 98 6.92 -77.10 24.68
CA GLY A 98 5.52 -76.81 24.41
C GLY A 98 4.92 -75.90 25.49
N TYR A 99 4.37 -74.79 25.04
CA TYR A 99 3.38 -74.04 25.78
C TYR A 99 2.08 -74.10 24.99
N GLU A 100 1.21 -74.98 25.49
CA GLU A 100 -0.20 -75.08 25.15
C GLU A 100 -0.88 -73.79 25.60
N TYR A 101 -0.91 -72.81 24.68
CA TYR A 101 -1.60 -71.55 24.91
C TYR A 101 -3.09 -71.79 24.60
N TYR A 102 -3.88 -71.76 25.66
CA TYR A 102 -5.34 -71.79 25.61
C TYR A 102 -5.83 -70.56 24.83
N THR A 103 -6.07 -70.72 23.52
CA THR A 103 -6.74 -69.70 22.71
C THR A 103 -8.22 -69.69 23.09
N PRO A 104 -8.76 -68.60 23.67
CA PRO A 104 -10.19 -68.45 23.73
C PRO A 104 -10.70 -68.37 22.28
N GLN A 105 -11.57 -69.31 21.95
CA GLN A 105 -12.31 -69.39 20.70
C GLN A 105 -13.23 -68.15 20.58
N ALA A 106 -12.64 -67.01 20.27
CA ALA A 106 -13.32 -65.82 19.81
C ALA A 106 -13.66 -66.04 18.33
N ALA A 107 -14.93 -65.84 18.00
CA ALA A 107 -15.49 -65.94 16.67
C ALA A 107 -14.52 -65.37 15.61
N GLY A 108 -14.01 -66.28 14.77
CA GLY A 108 -12.99 -65.99 13.78
C GLY A 108 -13.50 -65.01 12.74
N VAL A 109 -13.03 -63.77 12.81
CA VAL A 109 -12.78 -62.99 11.61
C VAL A 109 -11.56 -63.62 10.98
N SER A 110 -11.75 -64.34 9.88
CA SER A 110 -10.68 -64.98 9.12
C SER A 110 -9.61 -63.94 8.79
N THR A 111 -8.33 -64.28 8.94
CA THR A 111 -7.20 -63.42 8.53
C THR A 111 -7.37 -62.95 7.09
N ASP A 112 -7.93 -63.77 6.21
CA ASP A 112 -8.27 -63.40 4.83
C ASP A 112 -9.28 -62.24 4.76
N THR A 113 -10.29 -62.21 5.64
CA THR A 113 -11.26 -61.10 5.74
C THR A 113 -10.60 -59.84 6.28
N MET A 114 -9.64 -59.97 7.20
CA MET A 114 -8.86 -58.83 7.68
C MET A 114 -7.94 -58.27 6.59
N ILE A 115 -7.34 -59.14 5.77
CA ILE A 115 -6.51 -58.74 4.62
C ILE A 115 -7.37 -58.04 3.56
N GLU A 116 -8.55 -58.57 3.22
CA GLU A 116 -9.47 -57.96 2.26
C GLU A 116 -9.90 -56.55 2.70
N VAL A 117 -10.27 -56.39 3.98
CA VAL A 117 -10.63 -55.08 4.54
C VAL A 117 -9.42 -54.13 4.52
N ALA A 118 -8.22 -54.62 4.82
CA ALA A 118 -7.00 -53.81 4.78
C ALA A 118 -6.67 -53.35 3.35
N GLU A 119 -6.77 -54.23 2.35
CA GLU A 119 -6.55 -53.90 0.94
C GLU A 119 -7.57 -52.88 0.42
N GLN A 120 -8.84 -53.02 0.81
CA GLN A 120 -9.89 -52.08 0.45
C GLN A 120 -9.63 -50.69 1.04
N VAL A 121 -9.34 -50.62 2.35
CA VAL A 121 -9.04 -49.35 3.03
C VAL A 121 -7.75 -48.72 2.47
N PHE A 122 -6.75 -49.53 2.16
CA PHE A 122 -5.51 -49.04 1.56
C PHE A 122 -5.75 -48.45 0.16
N THR A 123 -6.51 -49.15 -0.69
CA THR A 123 -6.86 -48.68 -2.04
C THR A 123 -7.67 -47.38 -1.98
N GLU A 124 -8.63 -47.30 -1.07
CA GLU A 124 -9.44 -46.10 -0.86
C GLU A 124 -8.59 -44.91 -0.40
N LYS A 125 -7.69 -45.12 0.57
CA LYS A 125 -6.77 -44.07 1.01
C LYS A 125 -5.79 -43.65 -0.09
N ILE A 126 -5.19 -44.58 -0.83
CA ILE A 126 -4.28 -44.26 -1.95
C ILE A 126 -5.01 -43.50 -3.05
N SER A 127 -6.24 -43.89 -3.40
CA SER A 127 -7.08 -43.16 -4.35
C SER A 127 -7.34 -41.72 -3.89
N SER A 128 -7.66 -41.53 -2.60
CA SER A 128 -7.86 -40.19 -2.03
C SER A 128 -6.60 -39.33 -2.04
N ILE A 129 -5.41 -39.93 -1.85
CA ILE A 129 -4.12 -39.24 -1.92
C ILE A 129 -3.84 -38.83 -3.37
N ASN A 130 -4.05 -39.73 -4.33
CA ASN A 130 -3.86 -39.43 -5.76
C ASN A 130 -4.73 -38.25 -6.20
N LYS A 131 -5.99 -38.22 -5.76
CA LYS A 131 -6.90 -37.11 -6.05
C LYS A 131 -6.38 -35.78 -5.47
N LYS A 132 -5.90 -35.78 -4.22
CA LYS A 132 -5.32 -34.56 -3.62
C LYS A 132 -4.05 -34.09 -4.33
N VAL A 133 -3.24 -35.02 -4.85
CA VAL A 133 -2.05 -34.71 -5.65
C VAL A 133 -2.44 -34.09 -6.99
N GLU A 134 -3.51 -34.59 -7.62
CA GLU A 134 -4.09 -34.02 -8.83
C GLU A 134 -4.61 -32.60 -8.58
N ASP A 135 -5.43 -32.41 -7.54
CA ASP A 135 -5.92 -31.08 -7.13
C ASP A 135 -4.76 -30.10 -6.86
N ALA A 136 -3.67 -30.56 -6.23
CA ALA A 136 -2.48 -29.75 -5.99
C ALA A 136 -1.73 -29.39 -7.29
N SER A 137 -1.73 -30.27 -8.28
CA SER A 137 -1.15 -30.02 -9.60
C SER A 137 -1.98 -29.00 -10.39
N GLU A 138 -3.32 -29.10 -10.33
CA GLU A 138 -4.21 -28.10 -10.91
C GLU A 138 -4.02 -26.74 -10.24
N PHE A 139 -3.96 -26.71 -8.90
CA PHE A 139 -3.67 -25.50 -8.15
C PHE A 139 -2.34 -24.88 -8.57
N LYS A 140 -1.27 -25.67 -8.71
CA LYS A 140 0.03 -25.19 -9.20
C LYS A 140 -0.10 -24.53 -10.57
N THR A 141 -0.80 -25.16 -11.50
CA THR A 141 -1.00 -24.62 -12.86
C THR A 141 -1.76 -23.29 -12.84
N ILE A 142 -2.81 -23.19 -12.03
CA ILE A 142 -3.59 -21.96 -11.87
C ILE A 142 -2.76 -20.86 -11.19
N ALA A 143 -1.98 -21.23 -10.17
CA ALA A 143 -1.09 -20.32 -9.45
C ALA A 143 0.00 -19.77 -10.38
N ASP A 144 0.67 -20.63 -11.16
CA ASP A 144 1.70 -20.24 -12.13
C ASP A 144 1.12 -19.25 -13.15
N THR A 145 -0.07 -19.54 -13.69
CA THR A 145 -0.76 -18.64 -14.64
C THR A 145 -1.11 -17.29 -14.02
N LYS A 146 -1.60 -17.29 -12.77
CA LYS A 146 -1.93 -16.04 -12.04
C LYS A 146 -0.68 -15.22 -11.73
N ILE A 147 0.41 -15.87 -11.33
CA ILE A 147 1.70 -15.24 -11.05
C ILE A 147 2.25 -14.60 -12.32
N GLU A 148 2.24 -15.31 -13.45
CA GLU A 148 2.69 -14.78 -14.75
C GLU A 148 1.86 -13.55 -15.17
N HIS A 149 0.54 -13.60 -14.96
CA HIS A 149 -0.32 -12.45 -15.26
C HIS A 149 -0.04 -11.26 -14.32
N MET A 150 0.26 -11.51 -13.04
CA MET A 150 0.67 -10.47 -12.09
C MET A 150 2.01 -9.84 -12.48
N GLU A 151 2.98 -10.64 -12.90
CA GLU A 151 4.29 -10.17 -13.38
C GLU A 151 4.11 -9.23 -14.59
N LYS A 152 3.33 -9.64 -15.58
CA LYS A 152 3.01 -8.80 -16.76
C LYS A 152 2.35 -7.48 -16.36
N ARG A 153 1.46 -7.49 -15.37
CA ARG A 153 0.81 -6.27 -14.85
C ARG A 153 1.81 -5.38 -14.11
N LEU A 154 2.73 -5.94 -13.34
CA LEU A 154 3.79 -5.19 -12.65
C LEU A 154 4.71 -4.48 -13.64
N VAL A 155 5.16 -5.17 -14.69
CA VAL A 155 5.97 -4.56 -15.76
C VAL A 155 5.21 -3.42 -16.44
N LYS A 156 3.90 -3.57 -16.66
CA LYS A 156 3.07 -2.49 -17.21
C LYS A 156 2.97 -1.29 -16.25
N LEU A 157 2.82 -1.55 -14.94
CA LEU A 157 2.79 -0.49 -13.93
C LEU A 157 4.11 0.27 -13.85
N GLU A 158 5.23 -0.45 -13.90
CA GLU A 158 6.58 0.14 -13.98
C GLU A 158 6.69 1.08 -15.20
N SER A 159 6.26 0.63 -16.39
CA SER A 159 6.25 1.48 -17.58
C SER A 159 5.36 2.72 -17.45
N VAL A 160 4.23 2.62 -16.75
CA VAL A 160 3.36 3.79 -16.49
C VAL A 160 4.04 4.77 -15.53
N ILE A 161 4.70 4.26 -14.48
CA ILE A 161 5.47 5.09 -13.53
C ILE A 161 6.61 5.81 -14.26
N ASP A 162 7.34 5.13 -15.14
CA ASP A 162 8.40 5.75 -15.94
C ASP A 162 7.87 6.90 -16.80
N ARG A 163 6.71 6.70 -17.45
CA ARG A 163 6.06 7.76 -18.24
C ARG A 163 5.62 8.93 -17.38
N ILE A 164 5.08 8.67 -16.19
CA ILE A 164 4.68 9.73 -15.26
C ILE A 164 5.91 10.51 -14.81
N ASN A 165 7.02 9.83 -14.46
CA ASN A 165 8.26 10.47 -14.07
C ASN A 165 8.84 11.33 -15.20
N ALA A 166 8.83 10.82 -16.44
CA ALA A 166 9.25 11.58 -17.61
C ALA A 166 8.37 12.83 -17.84
N ALA A 167 7.05 12.68 -17.76
CA ALA A 167 6.11 13.79 -17.93
C ALA A 167 6.22 14.83 -16.80
N LEU A 168 6.48 14.39 -15.56
CA LEU A 168 6.69 15.28 -14.42
C LEU A 168 7.99 16.06 -14.58
N LEU A 169 9.09 15.40 -14.99
CA LEU A 169 10.36 16.07 -15.28
C LEU A 169 10.21 17.10 -16.41
N ASP A 170 9.50 16.73 -17.48
CA ASP A 170 9.20 17.64 -18.60
C ASP A 170 8.42 18.87 -18.12
N LYS A 171 7.35 18.66 -17.34
CA LYS A 171 6.59 19.78 -16.75
C LYS A 171 7.43 20.65 -15.82
N ILE A 172 8.24 20.06 -14.95
CA ILE A 172 9.11 20.82 -14.04
C ILE A 172 10.14 21.62 -14.86
N SER A 173 10.67 21.05 -15.94
CA SER A 173 11.58 21.74 -16.86
C SER A 173 10.88 22.92 -17.51
N THR A 174 9.67 22.73 -18.06
CA THR A 174 8.90 23.82 -18.67
C THR A 174 8.56 24.92 -17.65
N TYR A 175 8.19 24.57 -16.41
CA TYR A 175 7.98 25.57 -15.35
C TYR A 175 9.28 26.30 -15.00
N GLY A 176 10.42 25.61 -14.94
CA GLY A 176 11.73 26.23 -14.72
C GLY A 176 12.11 27.21 -15.84
N GLU A 177 11.83 26.85 -17.09
CA GLU A 177 12.02 27.72 -18.26
C GLU A 177 11.09 28.93 -18.24
N GLU A 178 9.80 28.75 -17.94
CA GLU A 178 8.80 29.83 -17.83
C GLU A 178 9.10 30.82 -16.69
N LEU A 179 9.73 30.35 -15.60
CA LEU A 179 10.15 31.21 -14.50
C LEU A 179 11.36 32.09 -14.85
N SER A 180 12.13 31.75 -15.88
CA SER A 180 13.33 32.49 -16.28
C SER A 180 13.00 33.91 -16.81
N PRO A 181 12.05 34.08 -17.75
CA PRO A 181 11.53 35.40 -18.13
C PRO A 181 10.99 36.19 -16.93
N LEU A 182 10.22 35.55 -16.05
CA LEU A 182 9.64 36.21 -14.88
C LEU A 182 10.73 36.75 -13.94
N LYS A 183 11.80 35.97 -13.71
CA LYS A 183 12.96 36.43 -12.94
C LYS A 183 13.62 37.65 -13.58
N LYS A 184 13.78 37.64 -14.91
CA LYS A 184 14.36 38.76 -15.66
C LYS A 184 13.46 40.01 -15.59
N GLU A 185 12.15 39.85 -15.68
CA GLU A 185 11.19 40.94 -15.50
C GLU A 185 11.24 41.50 -14.07
N MET A 186 11.32 40.64 -13.06
CA MET A 186 11.49 41.05 -11.67
C MET A 186 12.80 41.82 -11.45
N GLU A 187 13.89 41.40 -12.09
CA GLU A 187 15.18 42.12 -12.07
C GLU A 187 15.06 43.50 -12.75
N MET A 188 14.39 43.59 -13.90
CA MET A 188 14.13 44.87 -14.58
C MET A 188 13.23 45.81 -13.74
N VAL A 189 12.24 45.27 -13.04
CA VAL A 189 11.38 46.03 -12.12
C VAL A 189 12.20 46.52 -10.93
N GLN A 190 13.06 45.67 -10.35
CA GLN A 190 13.97 46.04 -9.28
C GLN A 190 14.92 47.16 -9.72
N ASP A 191 15.52 47.04 -10.91
CA ASP A 191 16.39 48.07 -11.48
C ASP A 191 15.66 49.39 -11.71
N SER A 192 14.41 49.32 -12.19
CA SER A 192 13.57 50.50 -12.40
C SER A 192 13.23 51.18 -11.08
N PHE A 193 12.93 50.40 -10.05
CA PHE A 193 12.67 50.89 -8.71
C PHE A 193 13.94 51.50 -8.08
N SER A 194 15.09 50.85 -8.20
CA SER A 194 16.39 51.40 -7.77
C SER A 194 16.71 52.72 -8.48
N LYS A 195 16.46 52.81 -9.79
CA LYS A 195 16.64 54.04 -10.57
C LYS A 195 15.65 55.15 -10.20
N LEU A 196 14.47 54.83 -9.67
CA LEU A 196 13.50 55.82 -9.18
C LEU A 196 13.80 56.27 -7.74
N ILE A 197 14.20 55.35 -6.87
CA ILE A 197 14.53 55.65 -5.47
C ILE A 197 15.79 56.50 -5.38
N ASN A 198 16.86 56.16 -6.09
CA ASN A 198 18.14 56.86 -6.00
C ASN A 198 18.01 58.39 -6.21
N PRO A 199 17.36 58.90 -7.27
CA PRO A 199 17.19 60.35 -7.46
C PRO A 199 16.21 60.98 -6.45
N LEU A 200 15.28 60.24 -5.87
CA LEU A 200 14.40 60.74 -4.80
C LEU A 200 15.16 60.86 -3.47
N ALA A 201 16.00 59.87 -3.15
CA ALA A 201 16.91 59.90 -2.01
C ALA A 201 17.95 61.03 -2.17
N ASP A 202 18.58 61.14 -3.33
CA ASP A 202 19.54 62.21 -3.64
C ASP A 202 18.88 63.60 -3.61
N LYS A 203 17.64 63.74 -4.09
CA LYS A 203 16.89 65.01 -4.00
C LYS A 203 16.51 65.35 -2.56
N ALA A 204 16.18 64.37 -1.73
CA ALA A 204 15.95 64.59 -0.30
C ALA A 204 17.25 65.05 0.38
N GLU A 205 18.37 64.38 0.14
CA GLU A 205 19.68 64.73 0.70
C GLU A 205 20.15 66.13 0.26
N LYS A 206 20.05 66.45 -1.04
CA LYS A 206 20.38 67.79 -1.56
C LYS A 206 19.46 68.89 -1.02
N ARG A 207 18.19 68.61 -0.75
CA ARG A 207 17.27 69.55 -0.10
C ARG A 207 17.64 69.81 1.37
N HIS A 208 18.20 68.83 2.07
CA HIS A 208 18.72 69.02 3.42
C HIS A 208 20.07 69.79 3.43
N ALA A 209 20.92 69.61 2.42
CA ALA A 209 22.17 70.37 2.27
C ALA A 209 21.93 71.85 1.91
N HIS A 210 21.00 72.14 0.99
CA HIS A 210 20.71 73.53 0.56
C HIS A 210 19.98 74.38 1.61
N LYS A 211 19.36 73.77 2.63
CA LYS A 211 18.70 74.49 3.74
C LYS A 211 19.67 74.97 4.82
N LYS A 212 20.94 74.52 4.83
CA LYS A 212 21.96 74.93 5.81
C LYS A 212 22.90 76.05 5.35
N SER A 213 22.84 76.52 4.09
CA SER A 213 23.69 77.64 3.61
C SER A 213 22.99 79.01 3.57
N GLY A 214 21.69 79.08 3.84
CA GLY A 214 20.88 80.31 3.78
C GLY A 214 20.88 81.16 5.06
N HIS A 215 21.99 81.27 5.80
CA HIS A 215 22.07 82.27 6.87
C HIS A 215 23.50 82.69 7.20
N ARG A 216 24.11 83.52 6.35
CA ARG A 216 25.26 84.34 6.78
C ARG A 216 25.29 85.71 6.09
N LYS A 217 24.45 86.59 6.62
CA LYS A 217 24.71 88.00 6.98
C LYS A 217 26.00 88.61 6.42
N SER A 218 25.88 89.66 5.59
CA SER A 218 26.81 90.80 5.64
C SER A 218 26.26 92.01 4.87
N ARG A 219 25.79 92.99 5.63
CA ARG A 219 25.73 94.40 5.22
C ARG A 219 27.19 94.88 5.09
N LYS A 220 27.59 95.39 3.93
CA LYS A 220 28.43 96.61 3.90
C LYS A 220 28.35 97.29 2.54
N SER A 221 27.93 98.55 2.63
CA SER A 221 28.02 99.60 1.64
C SER A 221 29.44 99.74 1.06
N GLY A 222 29.52 100.22 -0.18
CA GLY A 222 30.64 101.06 -0.59
C GLY A 222 31.25 100.73 -1.94
N HIS A 223 30.80 101.48 -2.94
CA HIS A 223 31.62 102.15 -3.94
C HIS A 223 32.40 101.38 -5.03
N ALA A 224 32.29 102.01 -6.21
CA ALA A 224 33.32 102.24 -7.22
C ALA A 224 33.42 101.25 -8.40
N LYS A 225 32.96 101.81 -9.53
CA LYS A 225 33.32 101.52 -10.92
C LYS A 225 34.84 101.27 -11.10
N LYS A 226 35.20 100.31 -11.96
CA LYS A 226 36.20 100.38 -13.06
C LYS A 226 36.29 98.99 -13.73
N THR A 227 35.82 98.81 -14.96
CA THR A 227 36.59 98.83 -16.23
C THR A 227 37.87 97.98 -16.22
N THR A 228 37.88 96.86 -16.96
CA THR A 228 38.89 96.37 -17.94
C THR A 228 38.46 94.95 -18.39
N ILE A 229 38.07 94.69 -19.64
CA ILE A 229 38.85 94.52 -20.89
C ILE A 229 39.68 93.21 -20.95
N LYS A 230 39.27 92.36 -21.92
CA LYS A 230 40.00 91.38 -22.78
C LYS A 230 40.85 90.24 -22.18
N ALA A 231 40.57 89.02 -22.68
CA ALA A 231 41.43 88.16 -23.54
C ALA A 231 41.06 86.68 -23.30
N ARG A 232 40.58 85.88 -24.26
CA ARG A 232 41.23 85.32 -25.46
C ARG A 232 42.39 84.35 -25.14
N LYS A 233 42.12 83.03 -25.18
CA LYS A 233 42.91 81.93 -25.81
C LYS A 233 42.36 80.58 -25.31
N LYS A 234 41.82 79.77 -26.22
CA LYS A 234 42.46 78.67 -26.98
C LYS A 234 42.40 77.36 -26.20
#